data_AF-A0A847Q7I2-F1
#
_entry.id   AF-A0A847Q7I2-F1
#
_cell.length_a   1.000
_cell.length_b   1.000
_cell.length_c   1.000
_cell.angle_alpha   90.00
_cell.angle_beta   90.00
_cell.angle_gamma   90.00
#
_symmetry.space_group_name_H-M   'P 1'
#
loop_
_entity.id
_entity.type
_entity.pdbx_description
1 polymer ?
#
loop_
_entity_poly.entity_id
_entity_poly.type
_entity_poly.pdbx_seq_one_letter_code
_entity_poly.pdbx_strand_id
1 'polypeptide(L)' 'MSRNYLTDKEINILKNNPYVLKVSKANVVFTEEFKKYFIAQKIFYSSI' A
#
# COMPACT_ATOMS: atom_id res chain seq x y z
N MET A 1 -14.26 2.14 -18.93
CA MET A 1 -12.89 2.45 -18.47
C MET A 1 -12.82 2.20 -16.98
N SER A 2 -11.94 1.32 -16.51
CA SER A 2 -11.71 1.12 -15.07
C SER A 2 -11.19 2.43 -14.47
N ARG A 3 -11.60 2.73 -13.23
CA ARG A 3 -11.20 3.96 -12.57
C ARG A 3 -9.76 3.80 -12.09
N ASN A 4 -8.83 4.56 -12.68
CA ASN A 4 -7.39 4.51 -12.36
C ASN A 4 -7.00 5.45 -11.19
N TYR A 5 -7.94 5.79 -10.32
CA TYR A 5 -7.70 6.69 -9.20
C TYR A 5 -8.48 6.28 -7.95
N LEU A 6 -7.90 6.58 -6.79
CA LEU A 6 -8.48 6.39 -5.47
C LEU A 6 -9.54 7.46 -5.21
N THR A 7 -10.68 7.03 -4.67
CA THR A 7 -11.74 7.90 -4.16
C THR A 7 -11.33 8.54 -2.85
N ASP A 8 -11.97 9.65 -2.49
CA ASP A 8 -11.67 10.35 -1.23
C ASP A 8 -11.94 9.47 0.00
N LYS A 9 -12.89 8.52 -0.09
CA LYS A 9 -13.14 7.51 0.95
C LYS A 9 -11.95 6.55 1.12
N GLU A 10 -11.44 6.00 0.02
CA GLU A 10 -10.28 5.10 0.04
C GLU A 10 -9.01 5.82 0.51
N ILE A 11 -8.82 7.07 0.09
CA ILE A 11 -7.73 7.92 0.56
C ILE A 11 -7.82 8.12 2.07
N ASN A 12 -9.00 8.39 2.62
CA ASN A 12 -9.17 8.55 4.07
C ASN A 12 -8.90 7.25 4.84
N ILE A 13 -9.30 6.10 4.31
CA ILE A 13 -8.97 4.80 4.91
C ILE A 13 -7.45 4.61 4.93
N LEU A 14 -6.78 4.87 3.80
CA LEU A 14 -5.33 4.71 3.67
C LEU A 14 -4.55 5.71 4.53
N LYS A 15 -5.05 6.94 4.74
CA LYS A 15 -4.43 7.92 5.63
C LYS A 15 -4.35 7.46 7.09
N ASN A 16 -5.31 6.63 7.52
CA ASN A 16 -5.35 6.11 8.89
C ASN A 16 -4.56 4.81 9.06
N ASN A 17 -3.93 4.30 7.99
CA ASN A 17 -3.16 3.06 8.04
C ASN A 17 -1.70 3.34 8.48
N PRO A 18 -1.19 2.71 9.54
CA PRO A 18 0.17 2.94 10.04
C PRO A 18 1.28 2.54 9.05
N TYR A 19 0.97 1.70 8.06
CA TYR A 19 1.89 1.27 7.02
C TYR A 19 1.91 2.17 5.78
N VAL A 20 1.06 3.22 5.76
CA VAL A 20 1.00 4.19 4.67
C VAL A 20 1.70 5.48 5.11
N LEU A 21 2.75 5.85 4.37
CA LEU A 21 3.53 7.07 4.62
C LEU A 21 2.86 8.29 3.97
N LYS A 22 2.40 8.16 2.72
CA LYS A 22 1.73 9.22 1.95
C LYS A 22 0.71 8.61 1.00
N VAL A 23 -0.41 9.30 0.76
CA VAL A 23 -1.43 8.89 -0.20
C VAL A 23 -1.96 10.08 -0.98
N SER A 24 -2.18 9.87 -2.27
CA SER A 24 -2.74 10.81 -3.24
C SER A 24 -3.77 10.10 -4.12
N LYS A 25 -4.54 10.84 -4.93
CA LYS A 25 -5.55 10.23 -5.83
C LYS A 25 -4.98 9.20 -6.80
N ALA A 26 -3.70 9.32 -7.17
CA ALA A 26 -3.08 8.45 -8.16
C ALA A 26 -2.03 7.50 -7.58
N ASN A 27 -1.58 7.69 -6.33
CA ASN A 27 -0.43 6.98 -5.80
C ASN A 27 -0.46 6.80 -4.28
N VAL A 28 0.12 5.70 -3.79
CA VAL A 28 0.28 5.34 -2.37
C VAL A 28 1.75 5.02 -2.10
N VAL A 29 2.32 5.68 -1.10
CA VAL A 29 3.67 5.44 -0.62
C VAL A 29 3.60 4.72 0.71
N PHE A 30 4.10 3.49 0.76
CA PHE A 30 4.16 2.68 1.97
C PHE A 30 5.44 2.93 2.77
N THR A 31 5.39 2.63 4.06
CA THR A 31 6.54 2.67 4.96
C THR A 31 7.59 1.61 4.58
N GLU A 32 8.85 1.85 4.95
CA GLU A 32 9.92 0.89 4.72
C GLU A 32 9.70 -0.43 5.47
N GLU A 33 9.10 -0.35 6.66
CA GLU A 33 8.77 -1.51 7.48
C GLU A 33 7.78 -2.44 6.76
N PHE A 34 6.74 -1.86 6.15
CA PHE A 34 5.81 -2.61 5.32
C PHE A 34 6.49 -3.25 4.12
N LYS A 35 7.40 -2.53 3.45
CA LYS A 35 8.16 -3.09 2.32
C LYS A 35 9.00 -4.30 2.75
N LYS A 36 9.69 -4.19 3.89
CA LYS A 36 10.50 -5.29 4.46
C LYS A 36 9.62 -6.50 4.78
N TYR A 37 8.49 -6.28 5.46
CA TYR A 37 7.52 -7.31 5.79
C TYR A 37 6.98 -8.01 4.53
N PHE A 38 6.57 -7.23 3.53
CA PHE A 38 6.01 -7.74 2.29
C PHE A 38 7.05 -8.52 1.46
N ILE A 39 8.29 -8.04 1.38
CA ILE A 39 9.39 -8.76 0.71
C ILE A 39 9.69 -10.07 1.43
N ALA A 40 9.76 -10.07 2.76
CA ALA A 40 10.01 -11.28 3.55
C ALA A 40 8.92 -12.34 3.31
N GLN A 41 7.64 -11.93 3.28
CA GLN A 41 6.55 -12.84 2.91
C GLN A 41 6.66 -13.34 1.48
N LYS A 42 6.92 -12.46 0.50
CA LYS A 42 7.02 -12.85 -0.91
C LYS A 42 8.11 -13.89 -1.15
N ILE A 43 9.25 -13.75 -0.48
CA ILE A 43 10.35 -14.72 -0.55
C ILE A 43 9.90 -16.05 0.07
N PHE A 44 9.23 -16.02 1.23
CA PHE A 44 8.73 -17.22 1.89
C PHE A 44 7.77 -18.03 1.01
N TYR A 45 6.81 -17.39 0.35
CA TYR A 45 5.86 -18.07 -0.54
C TYR A 45 6.46 -18.50 -1.89
N SER A 46 7.59 -17.93 -2.32
CA SER A 46 8.27 -18.34 -3.55
C SER A 46 9.22 -19.53 -3.36
N SER A 47 9.50 -19.92 -2.11
CA SER A 47 10.37 -21.04 -1.76
C SER A 47 9.60 -22.32 -1.42
N ILE A 48 8.27 -22.30 -1.56
CA ILE A 48 7.35 -23.44 -1.41
C ILE A 48 6.79 -23.77 -2.79
#